data_AF-I1PYZ5-F1
#
_entry.id   AF-I1PYZ5-F1
#
_cell.length_a   1.000
_cell.length_b   1.000
_cell.length_c   1.000
_cell.angle_alpha   90.00
_cell.angle_beta   90.00
_cell.angle_gamma   90.00
#
_symmetry.space_group_name_H-M   'P 1'
#
loop_
_entity.id
_entity.type
_entity.pdbx_description
1 polymer ?
#
loop_
_entity_poly.entity_id
_entity_poly.type
_entity_poly.pdbx_seq_one_letter_code
_entity_poly.pdbx_strand_id
1 'polypeptide(L)'
;MTSTMARPTMLACCKLYISESRNAAALRAIEQAACGGGAVVVNRFTDDAYNRGRTLASIRRQLGYFKPNSSGNQWRGAPETDALPVAPDAGPERSPRSKGVVVVGATGWVDNYNVPVRTGDVEAARRIARAVSERGGGLPSVQAMGLAHGGGVVEVACNLLDPARVGAEQVQGMVERLAAGEGLSVGKGYFTDYSQDKIVELYFKSAANTEG
;
A
#
# COMPACT_ATOMS: atom_id res chain seq x y z
N MET A 1 18.53 34.53 -29.86
CA MET A 1 17.97 34.26 -28.52
C MET A 1 17.98 32.75 -28.31
N THR A 2 18.75 32.24 -27.36
CA THR A 2 18.74 30.82 -27.00
C THR A 2 17.53 30.52 -26.12
N SER A 3 16.67 29.59 -26.54
CA SER A 3 15.59 29.11 -25.67
C SER A 3 16.21 28.34 -24.50
N THR A 4 16.00 28.83 -23.28
CA THR A 4 16.40 28.12 -22.06
C THR A 4 15.48 26.90 -21.91
N MET A 5 15.92 25.74 -22.41
CA MET A 5 15.22 24.48 -22.12
C MET A 5 15.16 24.32 -20.60
N ALA A 6 13.94 24.34 -20.06
CA ALA A 6 13.70 24.09 -18.65
C ALA A 6 14.29 22.72 -18.30
N ARG A 7 15.04 22.64 -17.19
CA ARG A 7 15.55 21.36 -16.70
C ARG A 7 14.35 20.42 -16.49
N PRO A 8 14.42 19.14 -16.89
CA PRO A 8 13.31 18.21 -16.70
C PRO A 8 13.01 18.07 -15.20
N THR A 9 11.81 18.50 -14.80
CA THR A 9 11.36 18.48 -13.40
C THR A 9 11.14 17.04 -12.95
N MET A 10 12.16 16.43 -12.33
CA MET A 10 12.03 15.12 -11.72
C MET A 10 11.22 15.22 -10.42
N LEU A 11 10.00 14.70 -10.44
CA LEU A 11 9.14 14.59 -9.26
C LEU A 11 9.36 13.24 -8.57
N ALA A 12 9.50 13.26 -7.25
CA ALA A 12 9.51 12.07 -6.40
C ALA A 12 8.27 12.06 -5.49
N CYS A 13 7.47 10.99 -5.56
CA CYS A 13 6.32 10.83 -4.69
C CYS A 13 6.69 10.00 -3.45
N CYS A 14 6.32 10.46 -2.26
CA CYS A 14 6.49 9.72 -1.01
C CYS A 14 5.13 9.24 -0.48
N LYS A 15 4.85 7.94 -0.61
CA LYS A 15 3.66 7.30 -0.01
C LYS A 15 3.96 6.91 1.44
N LEU A 16 3.57 7.75 2.40
CA LEU A 16 3.80 7.53 3.84
C LEU A 16 2.62 6.80 4.50
N TYR A 17 2.86 5.57 4.99
CA TYR A 17 1.86 4.76 5.69
C TYR A 17 2.16 4.68 7.19
N ILE A 18 1.23 5.12 8.03
CA ILE A 18 1.37 5.18 9.50
C ILE A 18 0.36 4.20 10.12
N SER A 19 0.84 3.15 10.79
CA SER A 19 -0.05 2.18 11.45
C SER A 19 -0.66 2.76 12.73
N GLU A 20 -1.99 2.91 12.74
CA GLU A 20 -2.82 3.31 13.89
C GLU A 20 -2.51 4.70 14.51
N SER A 21 -2.36 5.75 13.70
CA SER A 21 -2.48 7.12 14.19
C SER A 21 -3.95 7.55 14.37
N ARG A 22 -4.68 6.95 15.33
CA ARG A 22 -5.98 7.46 15.83
C ARG A 22 -5.84 8.77 16.64
N ASN A 23 -4.90 9.62 16.23
CA ASN A 23 -4.42 10.80 16.94
C ASN A 23 -4.20 11.92 15.92
N ALA A 24 -5.15 12.85 15.83
CA ALA A 24 -5.10 13.96 14.89
C ALA A 24 -3.97 14.97 15.16
N ALA A 25 -3.41 15.01 16.39
CA ALA A 25 -2.25 15.86 16.69
C ALA A 25 -0.95 15.25 16.14
N ALA A 26 -0.78 13.93 16.22
CA ALA A 26 0.36 13.24 15.63
C ALA A 26 0.41 13.42 14.10
N LEU A 27 -0.74 13.35 13.42
CA LEU A 27 -0.79 13.59 11.98
C LEU A 27 -0.44 15.04 11.62
N ARG A 28 -0.98 16.04 12.32
CA ARG A 28 -0.63 17.46 12.09
C ARG A 28 0.85 17.76 12.29
N ALA A 29 1.50 17.11 13.26
CA ALA A 29 2.95 17.26 13.45
C ALA A 29 3.75 16.69 12.26
N ILE A 30 3.27 15.61 11.64
CA ILE A 30 3.88 15.00 10.44
C ILE A 30 3.61 15.87 9.20
N GLU A 31 2.40 16.43 9.05
CA GLU A 31 2.05 17.40 8.01
C GLU A 31 2.99 18.64 8.09
N GLN A 32 3.16 19.22 9.29
CA GLN A 32 4.07 20.35 9.52
C GLN A 32 5.54 20.01 9.23
N ALA A 33 6.01 18.83 9.62
CA ALA A 33 7.37 18.38 9.34
C ALA A 33 7.64 18.16 7.84
N ALA A 34 6.64 17.74 7.06
CA ALA A 34 6.76 17.57 5.61
C ALA A 34 6.92 18.91 4.88
N CYS A 35 6.05 19.89 5.19
CA CYS A 35 6.07 21.21 4.54
C CYS A 35 7.41 21.95 4.78
N GLY A 36 8.02 21.79 5.96
CA GLY A 36 9.31 22.42 6.29
C GLY A 36 10.51 21.98 5.43
N GLY A 37 10.37 20.89 4.65
CA GLY A 37 11.39 20.39 3.73
C GLY A 37 11.20 20.79 2.26
N GLY A 38 10.22 21.65 1.93
CA GLY A 38 9.87 21.96 0.54
C GLY A 38 9.07 20.86 -0.17
N ALA A 39 8.52 19.90 0.58
CA ALA A 39 7.61 18.88 0.06
C ALA A 39 6.15 19.36 0.12
N VAL A 40 5.37 19.04 -0.91
CA VAL A 40 3.95 19.40 -1.01
C VAL A 40 3.08 18.19 -0.64
N VAL A 41 2.21 18.35 0.37
CA VAL A 41 1.23 17.31 0.75
C VAL A 41 0.05 17.36 -0.23
N VAL A 42 0.03 16.41 -1.19
CA VAL A 42 -0.94 16.42 -2.30
C VAL A 42 -2.27 15.73 -2.00
N ASN A 43 -2.31 14.77 -1.07
CA ASN A 43 -3.55 14.19 -0.57
C ASN A 43 -3.34 13.54 0.82
N ARG A 44 -4.46 13.26 1.51
CA ARG A 44 -4.53 12.46 2.72
C ARG A 44 -5.61 11.39 2.57
N PHE A 45 -5.21 10.13 2.61
CA PHE A 45 -6.14 9.00 2.72
C PHE A 45 -6.31 8.61 4.20
N THR A 46 -7.53 8.24 4.59
CA THR A 46 -7.80 7.49 5.84
C THR A 46 -7.91 6.02 5.46
N ASP A 47 -6.86 5.26 5.75
CA ASP A 47 -6.70 3.87 5.32
C ASP A 47 -6.91 2.88 6.49
N ASP A 48 -7.34 1.66 6.15
CA ASP A 48 -7.37 0.50 7.05
C ASP A 48 -6.15 -0.42 6.76
N ALA A 49 -5.96 -1.51 7.52
CA ALA A 49 -4.63 -2.14 7.63
C ALA A 49 -4.07 -2.83 6.35
N TYR A 50 -3.11 -2.19 5.65
CA TYR A 50 -2.54 -2.65 4.36
C TYR A 50 -0.98 -2.73 4.24
N ASN A 51 -0.43 -3.28 3.13
CA ASN A 51 0.94 -3.87 3.02
C ASN A 51 1.71 -3.68 1.66
N ARG A 52 3.07 -3.90 1.65
CA ARG A 52 4.11 -3.80 0.54
C ARG A 52 4.71 -2.36 0.36
N GLY A 53 5.93 -2.05 -0.15
CA GLY A 53 7.20 -2.74 -0.55
C GLY A 53 8.44 -1.79 -0.26
N ARG A 54 9.67 -2.16 0.21
CA ARG A 54 10.88 -2.82 -0.41
C ARG A 54 11.41 -4.09 0.34
N THR A 55 11.01 -5.31 -0.04
CA THR A 55 9.59 -5.54 0.18
C THR A 55 9.34 -5.35 1.67
N LEU A 56 8.69 -4.22 1.99
CA LEU A 56 8.09 -3.89 3.27
C LEU A 56 7.23 -5.07 3.76
N ALA A 57 6.69 -5.87 2.83
CA ALA A 57 6.01 -7.14 3.07
C ALA A 57 6.90 -8.36 3.42
N SER A 58 8.21 -8.36 3.15
CA SER A 58 9.18 -9.32 3.73
C SER A 58 9.56 -8.88 5.13
N ILE A 59 9.96 -7.62 5.29
CA ILE A 59 10.36 -7.04 6.59
C ILE A 59 9.19 -7.16 7.58
N ARG A 60 7.98 -6.75 7.19
CA ARG A 60 6.75 -6.98 7.98
C ARG A 60 6.41 -8.46 8.20
N ARG A 61 6.82 -9.39 7.32
CA ARG A 61 6.67 -10.84 7.56
C ARG A 61 7.59 -11.33 8.66
N GLN A 62 8.84 -10.85 8.66
CA GLN A 62 9.84 -11.17 9.68
C GLN A 62 9.47 -10.50 11.03
N LEU A 63 8.92 -9.29 11.00
CA LEU A 63 8.29 -8.60 12.14
C LEU A 63 6.92 -9.17 12.56
N GLY A 64 6.43 -10.24 11.94
CA GLY A 64 5.19 -10.93 12.33
C GLY A 64 3.86 -10.27 11.91
N TYR A 65 3.86 -9.11 11.25
CA TYR A 65 2.70 -8.30 10.85
C TYR A 65 1.57 -9.04 10.11
N PHE A 66 1.90 -10.15 9.41
CA PHE A 66 0.94 -10.96 8.66
C PHE A 66 0.30 -12.08 9.50
N LYS A 67 0.63 -12.18 10.79
CA LYS A 67 0.00 -13.06 11.77
C LYS A 67 -0.86 -12.21 12.71
N PRO A 68 -2.11 -12.58 13.00
CA PRO A 68 -2.89 -11.88 14.02
C PRO A 68 -2.19 -11.93 15.39
N ASN A 69 -2.20 -10.80 16.09
CA ASN A 69 -1.81 -10.68 17.51
C ASN A 69 -2.91 -9.99 18.35
N SER A 70 -4.10 -9.87 17.78
CA SER A 70 -5.31 -9.32 18.39
C SER A 70 -6.51 -10.19 17.99
N SER A 71 -7.73 -9.81 18.38
CA SER A 71 -8.92 -10.64 18.15
C SER A 71 -9.24 -10.81 16.65
N GLY A 72 -9.65 -12.02 16.27
CA GLY A 72 -9.93 -12.39 14.88
C GLY A 72 -8.69 -12.35 14.00
N ASN A 73 -8.79 -11.75 12.82
CA ASN A 73 -7.70 -11.65 11.84
C ASN A 73 -6.84 -10.36 11.99
N GLN A 74 -6.92 -9.66 13.13
CA GLN A 74 -6.30 -8.34 13.30
C GLN A 74 -4.85 -8.39 13.82
N TRP A 75 -4.01 -7.50 13.30
CA TRP A 75 -2.70 -7.15 13.87
C TRP A 75 -2.73 -5.74 14.48
N ARG A 76 -2.08 -5.55 15.62
CA ARG A 76 -2.11 -4.32 16.43
C ARG A 76 -0.77 -4.07 17.14
N GLY A 77 -0.25 -2.86 16.98
CA GLY A 77 0.88 -2.32 17.76
C GLY A 77 2.24 -2.98 17.49
N ALA A 78 3.29 -2.42 18.08
CA ALA A 78 4.65 -2.97 17.97
C ALA A 78 4.75 -4.37 18.63
N PRO A 79 5.76 -5.20 18.24
CA PRO A 79 5.99 -6.53 18.79
C PRO A 79 6.02 -6.58 20.33
N GLU A 80 5.78 -7.77 20.88
CA GLU A 80 5.73 -8.01 22.34
C GLU A 80 7.10 -7.90 23.03
N THR A 81 8.18 -7.98 22.26
CA THR A 81 9.57 -7.80 22.70
C THR A 81 10.18 -6.59 22.02
N ASP A 82 10.99 -5.82 22.77
CA ASP A 82 11.74 -4.70 22.20
C ASP A 82 12.86 -5.18 21.24
N ALA A 83 13.25 -6.46 21.29
CA ALA A 83 14.29 -7.02 20.42
C ALA A 83 13.75 -7.29 19.00
N LEU A 84 14.42 -6.75 17.98
CA LEU A 84 13.97 -6.90 16.60
C LEU A 84 14.36 -8.27 16.01
N PRO A 85 13.44 -9.00 15.36
CA PRO A 85 13.73 -10.29 14.69
C PRO A 85 14.54 -10.15 13.39
N VAL A 86 14.90 -8.92 13.01
CA VAL A 86 15.81 -8.57 11.91
C VAL A 86 16.63 -7.37 12.38
N ALA A 87 17.95 -7.41 12.21
CA ALA A 87 18.78 -6.23 12.46
C ALA A 87 18.37 -5.08 11.51
N PRO A 88 18.18 -3.85 12.01
CA PRO A 88 17.78 -2.73 11.16
C PRO A 88 18.95 -2.25 10.29
N ASP A 89 18.67 -1.78 9.07
CA ASP A 89 19.70 -1.16 8.21
C ASP A 89 20.31 0.11 8.87
N ALA A 90 19.55 0.78 9.74
CA ALA A 90 19.99 1.92 10.54
C ALA A 90 19.12 2.07 11.82
N GLY A 91 19.73 2.51 12.92
CA GLY A 91 19.08 2.66 14.23
C GLY A 91 19.42 1.54 15.21
N PRO A 92 18.81 1.52 16.42
CA PRO A 92 19.11 0.53 17.45
C PRO A 92 18.48 -0.84 17.16
N GLU A 93 19.20 -1.92 17.47
CA GLU A 93 18.70 -3.31 17.41
C GLU A 93 17.48 -3.58 18.32
N ARG A 94 17.23 -2.67 19.27
CA ARG A 94 16.07 -2.69 20.16
C ARG A 94 15.18 -1.49 19.90
N SER A 95 13.90 -1.76 19.61
CA SER A 95 12.85 -0.78 19.39
C SER A 95 11.90 -0.77 20.60
N PRO A 96 11.93 0.25 21.48
CA PRO A 96 10.92 0.40 22.52
C PRO A 96 9.51 0.36 21.93
N ARG A 97 8.60 -0.40 22.55
CA ARG A 97 7.20 -0.58 22.09
C ARG A 97 6.45 0.73 21.79
N SER A 98 6.82 1.84 22.43
CA SER A 98 6.26 3.19 22.23
C SER A 98 6.80 3.95 21.00
N LYS A 99 7.86 3.46 20.36
CA LYS A 99 8.46 4.06 19.15
C LYS A 99 8.23 3.20 17.89
N GLY A 100 8.32 1.88 18.03
CA GLY A 100 8.12 0.95 16.91
C GLY A 100 9.18 1.08 15.79
N VAL A 101 8.88 0.48 14.64
CA VAL A 101 9.80 0.37 13.50
C VAL A 101 9.23 1.11 12.29
N VAL A 102 10.04 2.00 11.72
CA VAL A 102 9.80 2.61 10.39
C VAL A 102 10.60 1.84 9.34
N VAL A 103 10.04 1.66 8.15
CA VAL A 103 10.73 1.04 7.01
C VAL A 103 10.65 1.98 5.83
N VAL A 104 11.79 2.40 5.29
CA VAL A 104 11.93 3.31 4.16
C VAL A 104 12.48 2.55 2.94
N GLY A 105 12.11 3.00 1.75
CA GLY A 105 12.63 2.50 0.48
C GLY A 105 12.04 3.24 -0.71
N ALA A 106 12.64 3.04 -1.88
CA ALA A 106 12.15 3.57 -3.16
C ALA A 106 11.77 2.41 -4.10
N THR A 107 10.88 2.69 -5.05
CA THR A 107 10.39 1.75 -6.06
C THR A 107 9.84 2.54 -7.26
N GLY A 108 9.55 1.87 -8.38
CA GLY A 108 8.76 2.45 -9.47
C GLY A 108 7.32 2.73 -9.02
N TRP A 109 6.51 3.36 -9.87
CA TRP A 109 5.12 3.63 -9.50
C TRP A 109 4.35 2.32 -9.26
N VAL A 110 3.54 2.31 -8.20
CA VAL A 110 2.70 1.16 -7.83
C VAL A 110 1.27 1.64 -7.68
N ASP A 111 0.38 1.05 -8.47
CA ASP A 111 -1.06 1.15 -8.27
C ASP A 111 -1.55 0.05 -7.34
N ASN A 112 -2.65 0.34 -6.64
CA ASN A 112 -3.31 -0.55 -5.70
C ASN A 112 -4.76 -0.75 -6.15
N TYR A 113 -5.13 -1.97 -6.55
CA TYR A 113 -6.47 -2.32 -7.05
C TYR A 113 -7.01 -3.53 -6.29
N ASN A 114 -8.17 -3.36 -5.64
CA ASN A 114 -8.81 -4.38 -4.82
C ASN A 114 -10.09 -4.87 -5.48
N VAL A 115 -10.30 -6.18 -5.53
CA VAL A 115 -11.52 -6.80 -6.08
C VAL A 115 -12.29 -7.51 -4.95
N PRO A 116 -13.47 -7.02 -4.54
CA PRO A 116 -14.30 -7.69 -3.53
C PRO A 116 -14.81 -9.05 -4.03
N VAL A 117 -14.76 -10.07 -3.18
CA VAL A 117 -15.30 -11.42 -3.45
C VAL A 117 -16.52 -11.65 -2.55
N ARG A 118 -17.62 -12.13 -3.14
CA ARG A 118 -18.88 -12.37 -2.42
C ARG A 118 -18.83 -13.72 -1.69
N THR A 119 -17.97 -13.80 -0.68
CA THR A 119 -17.77 -14.98 0.16
C THR A 119 -17.38 -14.58 1.59
N GLY A 120 -17.63 -15.46 2.57
CA GLY A 120 -16.99 -15.41 3.88
C GLY A 120 -15.71 -16.25 3.96
N ASP A 121 -15.41 -17.08 2.96
CA ASP A 121 -14.19 -17.90 2.92
C ASP A 121 -12.97 -17.04 2.53
N VAL A 122 -12.23 -16.60 3.54
CA VAL A 122 -10.94 -15.91 3.39
C VAL A 122 -9.91 -16.79 2.68
N GLU A 123 -9.98 -18.12 2.83
CA GLU A 123 -9.06 -19.02 2.13
C GLU A 123 -9.39 -19.14 0.64
N ALA A 124 -10.64 -18.96 0.20
CA ALA A 124 -10.97 -18.81 -1.23
C ALA A 124 -10.29 -17.59 -1.83
N ALA A 125 -10.41 -16.43 -1.19
CA ALA A 125 -9.71 -15.23 -1.65
C ALA A 125 -8.19 -15.41 -1.61
N ARG A 126 -7.63 -16.23 -0.70
CA ARG A 126 -6.19 -16.58 -0.69
C ARG A 126 -5.80 -17.53 -1.82
N ARG A 127 -6.63 -18.51 -2.18
CA ARG A 127 -6.45 -19.38 -3.36
C ARG A 127 -6.46 -18.54 -4.65
N ILE A 128 -7.49 -17.72 -4.84
CA ILE A 128 -7.64 -16.80 -5.98
C ILE A 128 -6.45 -15.82 -6.02
N ALA A 129 -6.13 -15.13 -4.92
CA ALA A 129 -5.01 -14.19 -4.89
C ALA A 129 -3.66 -14.85 -5.19
N ARG A 130 -3.43 -16.10 -4.73
CA ARG A 130 -2.23 -16.84 -5.12
C ARG A 130 -2.19 -17.01 -6.64
N ALA A 131 -3.27 -17.48 -7.25
CA ALA A 131 -3.37 -17.72 -8.70
C ALA A 131 -3.35 -16.42 -9.56
N VAL A 132 -3.77 -15.28 -9.01
CA VAL A 132 -3.64 -13.95 -9.66
C VAL A 132 -2.19 -13.46 -9.63
N SER A 133 -1.44 -13.74 -8.55
CA SER A 133 -0.09 -13.21 -8.35
C SER A 133 0.96 -13.86 -9.26
N GLU A 134 1.94 -13.08 -9.70
CA GLU A 134 3.12 -13.56 -10.46
C GLU A 134 3.83 -14.74 -9.75
N ARG A 135 3.98 -14.66 -8.42
CA ARG A 135 4.57 -15.72 -7.59
C ARG A 135 3.79 -17.04 -7.62
N GLY A 136 2.51 -17.01 -7.98
CA GLY A 136 1.68 -18.21 -8.18
C GLY A 136 1.55 -18.64 -9.63
N GLY A 137 2.27 -18.02 -10.58
CA GLY A 137 2.12 -18.26 -12.02
C GLY A 137 1.00 -17.45 -12.68
N GLY A 138 0.52 -16.38 -12.01
CA GLY A 138 -0.52 -15.49 -12.50
C GLY A 138 -0.03 -14.36 -13.39
N LEU A 139 -0.60 -13.17 -13.21
CA LEU A 139 -0.27 -11.98 -14.00
C LEU A 139 1.14 -11.47 -13.66
N PRO A 140 1.97 -11.12 -14.66
CA PRO A 140 3.33 -10.63 -14.42
C PRO A 140 3.32 -9.26 -13.75
N SER A 141 4.35 -8.94 -12.97
CA SER A 141 4.43 -7.72 -12.16
C SER A 141 3.27 -7.51 -11.14
N VAL A 142 2.36 -8.47 -10.94
CA VAL A 142 1.22 -8.36 -10.01
C VAL A 142 1.49 -9.11 -8.71
N GLN A 143 1.35 -8.42 -7.58
CA GLN A 143 1.33 -9.02 -6.26
C GLN A 143 -0.07 -8.94 -5.66
N ALA A 144 -0.75 -10.08 -5.51
CA ALA A 144 -2.07 -10.16 -4.89
C ALA A 144 -2.03 -10.75 -3.46
N MET A 145 -3.04 -10.48 -2.64
CA MET A 145 -3.30 -11.17 -1.37
C MET A 145 -4.80 -11.24 -1.06
N GLY A 146 -5.25 -12.33 -0.42
CA GLY A 146 -6.64 -12.51 0.00
C GLY A 146 -6.83 -12.08 1.45
N LEU A 147 -7.76 -11.16 1.70
CA LEU A 147 -7.95 -10.48 2.98
C LEU A 147 -9.43 -10.43 3.40
N ALA A 148 -9.65 -10.43 4.71
CA ALA A 148 -10.93 -10.04 5.30
C ALA A 148 -10.93 -8.52 5.49
N HIS A 149 -11.89 -7.84 4.86
CA HIS A 149 -12.18 -6.42 5.02
C HIS A 149 -13.24 -6.22 6.12
N GLY A 150 -13.47 -4.97 6.53
CA GLY A 150 -14.55 -4.61 7.46
C GLY A 150 -15.94 -5.07 6.97
N GLY A 151 -16.85 -5.31 7.91
CA GLY A 151 -18.24 -5.68 7.61
C GLY A 151 -18.45 -7.10 7.07
N GLY A 152 -17.44 -7.98 7.11
CA GLY A 152 -17.55 -9.35 6.62
C GLY A 152 -17.34 -9.51 5.11
N VAL A 153 -16.91 -8.44 4.43
CA VAL A 153 -16.46 -8.49 3.03
C VAL A 153 -15.09 -9.17 2.97
N VAL A 154 -14.86 -10.00 1.96
CA VAL A 154 -13.54 -10.57 1.66
C VAL A 154 -13.07 -10.00 0.31
N GLU A 155 -11.78 -9.72 0.13
CA GLU A 155 -11.26 -9.12 -1.10
C GLU A 155 -9.91 -9.68 -1.55
N VAL A 156 -9.67 -9.62 -2.86
CA VAL A 156 -8.38 -9.93 -3.50
C VAL A 156 -7.68 -8.60 -3.80
N ALA A 157 -6.71 -8.26 -2.96
CA ALA A 157 -6.03 -6.97 -2.97
C ALA A 157 -4.69 -7.02 -3.74
N CYS A 158 -4.61 -6.29 -4.84
CA CYS A 158 -3.50 -6.35 -5.79
C CYS A 158 -2.67 -5.07 -5.79
N ASN A 159 -1.35 -5.22 -5.74
CA ASN A 159 -0.41 -4.17 -6.14
C ASN A 159 0.07 -4.50 -7.56
N LEU A 160 -0.08 -3.54 -8.48
CA LEU A 160 0.41 -3.61 -9.84
C LEU A 160 1.75 -2.86 -9.84
N LEU A 161 2.87 -3.60 -9.91
CA LEU A 161 4.22 -3.03 -9.82
C LEU A 161 4.72 -2.42 -11.13
N ASP A 162 3.97 -2.64 -12.21
CA ASP A 162 4.21 -2.15 -13.55
C ASP A 162 2.83 -1.91 -14.22
N PRO A 163 2.13 -0.80 -13.88
CA PRO A 163 0.79 -0.53 -14.39
C PRO A 163 0.73 -0.34 -15.92
N ALA A 164 1.87 -0.03 -16.56
CA ALA A 164 1.98 0.06 -18.01
C ALA A 164 1.95 -1.33 -18.69
N ARG A 165 2.27 -2.41 -17.97
CA ARG A 165 2.26 -3.80 -18.46
C ARG A 165 1.02 -4.58 -18.06
N VAL A 166 0.49 -4.35 -16.86
CA VAL A 166 -0.76 -4.95 -16.38
C VAL A 166 -1.60 -3.90 -15.66
N GLY A 167 -2.80 -3.65 -16.17
CA GLY A 167 -3.79 -2.74 -15.61
C GLY A 167 -4.92 -3.42 -14.84
N ALA A 168 -5.77 -2.60 -14.21
CA ALA A 168 -6.89 -3.03 -13.38
C ALA A 168 -7.91 -3.94 -14.09
N GLU A 169 -8.14 -3.76 -15.40
CA GLU A 169 -9.06 -4.59 -16.18
C GLU A 169 -8.59 -6.05 -16.29
N GLN A 170 -7.29 -6.27 -16.53
CA GLN A 170 -6.70 -7.61 -16.58
C GLN A 170 -6.77 -8.30 -15.21
N VAL A 171 -6.56 -7.53 -14.12
CA VAL A 171 -6.73 -8.04 -12.74
C VAL A 171 -8.19 -8.40 -12.46
N GLN A 172 -9.15 -7.53 -12.81
CA GLN A 172 -10.58 -7.77 -12.64
C GLN A 172 -11.01 -9.06 -13.36
N GLY A 173 -10.73 -9.19 -14.67
CA GLY A 173 -11.12 -10.36 -15.46
C GLY A 173 -10.43 -11.67 -15.02
N MET A 174 -9.17 -11.58 -14.55
CA MET A 174 -8.46 -12.73 -13.96
C MET A 174 -9.13 -13.18 -12.65
N VAL A 175 -9.50 -12.24 -11.77
CA VAL A 175 -10.22 -12.53 -10.52
C VAL A 175 -11.62 -13.07 -10.79
N GLU A 176 -12.39 -12.46 -11.70
CA GLU A 176 -13.73 -12.92 -12.11
C GLU A 176 -13.70 -14.38 -12.61
N ARG A 177 -12.78 -14.70 -13.53
CA ARG A 177 -12.62 -16.05 -14.09
C ARG A 177 -12.23 -17.08 -13.03
N LEU A 178 -11.33 -16.73 -12.11
CA LEU A 178 -10.90 -17.63 -11.03
C LEU A 178 -12.00 -17.83 -9.99
N ALA A 179 -12.70 -16.77 -9.59
CA ALA A 179 -13.82 -16.84 -8.65
C ALA A 179 -14.97 -17.70 -9.22
N ALA A 180 -15.33 -17.50 -10.49
CA ALA A 180 -16.35 -18.30 -11.16
C ALA A 180 -15.99 -19.80 -11.21
N GLY A 181 -14.70 -20.13 -11.32
CA GLY A 181 -14.20 -21.51 -11.23
C GLY A 181 -14.34 -22.15 -9.85
N GLU A 182 -14.39 -21.35 -8.78
CA GLU A 182 -14.75 -21.80 -7.41
C GLU A 182 -16.25 -21.60 -7.09
N GLY A 183 -17.09 -21.28 -8.09
CA GLY A 183 -18.52 -21.02 -7.90
C GLY A 183 -18.86 -19.68 -7.22
N LEU A 184 -17.87 -18.79 -7.09
CA LEU A 184 -18.00 -17.50 -6.41
C LEU A 184 -18.27 -16.36 -7.40
N SER A 185 -18.95 -15.31 -6.91
CA SER A 185 -19.15 -14.05 -7.63
C SER A 185 -18.34 -12.93 -6.97
N VAL A 186 -18.08 -11.85 -7.71
CA VAL A 186 -17.24 -10.73 -7.26
C VAL A 186 -17.94 -9.39 -7.45
N GLY A 187 -17.40 -8.34 -6.82
CA GLY A 187 -17.77 -6.95 -7.08
C GLY A 187 -16.91 -6.33 -8.18
N LYS A 188 -17.27 -5.13 -8.62
CA LYS A 188 -16.36 -4.30 -9.42
C LYS A 188 -15.23 -3.82 -8.51
N GLY A 189 -13.99 -4.11 -8.89
CA GLY A 189 -12.82 -3.66 -8.15
C GLY A 189 -12.58 -2.15 -8.25
N TYR A 190 -11.84 -1.63 -7.28
CA TYR A 190 -11.60 -0.21 -7.06
C TYR A 190 -10.11 0.06 -6.77
N PHE A 191 -9.64 1.26 -7.09
CA PHE A 191 -8.31 1.71 -6.67
C PHE A 191 -8.36 2.25 -5.24
N THR A 192 -7.33 1.98 -4.42
CA THR A 192 -7.24 2.49 -3.04
C THR A 192 -6.46 3.82 -2.93
N ASP A 193 -5.96 4.33 -4.05
CA ASP A 193 -5.10 5.51 -4.17
C ASP A 193 -5.39 6.21 -5.53
N TYR A 194 -4.87 7.41 -5.73
CA TYR A 194 -4.92 8.10 -7.02
C TYR A 194 -3.86 7.56 -7.99
N SER A 195 -4.12 7.68 -9.29
CA SER A 195 -3.16 7.37 -10.35
C SER A 195 -1.97 8.34 -10.34
N GLN A 196 -0.87 7.92 -10.97
CA GLN A 196 0.34 8.73 -11.13
C GLN A 196 0.03 10.13 -11.70
N ASP A 197 -0.69 10.19 -12.81
CA ASP A 197 -1.07 11.45 -13.47
C ASP A 197 -1.89 12.36 -12.56
N LYS A 198 -2.79 11.79 -11.75
CA LYS A 198 -3.63 12.57 -10.83
C LYS A 198 -2.81 13.14 -9.68
N ILE A 199 -1.82 12.41 -9.19
CA ILE A 199 -0.88 12.89 -8.17
C ILE A 199 0.02 14.01 -8.73
N VAL A 200 0.43 13.93 -10.00
CA VAL A 200 1.18 15.00 -10.69
C VAL A 200 0.30 16.24 -10.92
N GLU A 201 -0.96 16.07 -11.33
CA GLU A 201 -1.95 17.16 -11.46
C GLU A 201 -2.16 17.90 -10.13
N LEU A 202 -2.32 17.15 -9.03
CA LEU A 202 -2.49 17.70 -7.69
C LEU A 202 -1.23 18.42 -7.19
N TYR A 203 -0.03 17.88 -7.48
CA TYR A 203 1.23 18.55 -7.16
C TYR A 203 1.32 19.95 -7.77
N PHE A 204 1.13 20.08 -9.09
CA PHE A 204 1.27 21.37 -9.77
C PHE A 204 0.19 22.38 -9.33
N LYS A 205 -1.03 21.91 -9.03
CA LYS A 205 -2.09 22.78 -8.48
C LYS A 205 -1.75 23.30 -7.08
N SER A 206 -1.26 22.44 -6.19
CA SER A 206 -0.90 22.84 -4.82
C SER A 206 0.37 23.70 -4.78
N ALA A 207 1.35 23.42 -5.64
CA ALA A 207 2.56 24.24 -5.76
C ALA A 207 2.23 25.68 -6.20
N ALA A 208 1.42 25.85 -7.26
CA ALA A 208 0.99 27.17 -7.74
C ALA A 208 0.21 27.98 -6.67
N ASN A 209 -0.52 27.29 -5.78
CA ASN A 209 -1.23 27.91 -4.64
C ASN A 209 -0.31 28.23 -3.44
N THR A 210 0.99 27.96 -3.52
CA THR A 210 1.97 28.22 -2.44
C THR A 210 2.95 29.35 -2.79
N GLU A 211 2.95 29.82 -4.04
CA GLU A 211 3.83 30.90 -4.55
C GLU A 211 3.13 32.26 -4.68
N GLY A 212 1.94 32.44 -4.08
CA GLY A 212 1.14 33.68 -4.09
C GLY A 212 0.39 33.95 -2.80
#